data_AF-A0A2M7F893-F1
#
_entry.id   AF-A0A2M7F893-F1
#
_cell.length_a   1.000
_cell.length_b   1.000
_cell.length_c   1.000
_cell.angle_alpha   90.00
_cell.angle_beta   90.00
_cell.angle_gamma   90.00
#
_symmetry.space_group_name_H-M   'P 1'
#
loop_
_entity.id
_entity.type
_entity.pdbx_description
1 polymer ?
#
loop_
_entity_poly.entity_id
_entity_poly.type
_entity_poly.pdbx_seq_one_letter_code
_entity_poly.pdbx_strand_id
1 'polypeptide(L)'
;MIDRDLVYRKITLITPDLNALEKLASRAKKDFLSDDVATAVAERYLERVIGRMIDINYHLITSAGEPPPKDYYLSFIQLSKRPKVLEEDFSVRIAHAAGLRNRIAHEYDDMDSGLLFEGMCAAMKDIPLYIKAILKYLESQGKGRNPDEC
;
A
#
# COMPACT_ATOMS: atom_id res chain seq x y z
N MET A 1 -12.05 17.39 1.85
CA MET A 1 -12.08 17.03 3.29
C MET A 1 -11.75 15.56 3.42
N ILE A 2 -10.82 15.20 4.31
CA ILE A 2 -10.44 13.79 4.51
C ILE A 2 -11.59 13.01 5.16
N ASP A 3 -12.20 12.11 4.41
CA ASP A 3 -13.06 11.04 4.95
C ASP A 3 -12.18 10.00 5.67
N ARG A 4 -12.25 9.98 7.00
CA ARG A 4 -11.45 9.07 7.84
C ARG A 4 -12.02 7.65 7.84
N ASP A 5 -13.34 7.51 7.77
CA ASP A 5 -14.00 6.22 7.79
C ASP A 5 -13.64 5.40 6.54
N LEU A 6 -13.53 6.07 5.39
CA LEU A 6 -13.01 5.47 4.17
C LEU A 6 -11.59 4.92 4.37
N VAL A 7 -10.69 5.72 4.97
CA VAL A 7 -9.29 5.31 5.18
C VAL A 7 -9.21 4.16 6.18
N TYR A 8 -9.89 4.25 7.33
CA TYR A 8 -9.92 3.19 8.33
C TYR A 8 -10.49 1.89 7.76
N ARG A 9 -11.61 1.95 7.04
CA ARG A 9 -12.21 0.77 6.39
C ARG A 9 -11.22 0.10 5.42
N LYS A 10 -10.48 0.88 4.63
CA LYS A 10 -9.47 0.32 3.72
C LYS A 10 -8.31 -0.32 4.48
N ILE A 11 -7.83 0.29 5.55
CA ILE A 11 -6.80 -0.30 6.44
C ILE A 11 -7.29 -1.62 7.04
N THR A 12 -8.52 -1.67 7.57
CA THR A 12 -9.13 -2.89 8.10
C THR A 12 -9.21 -4.01 7.06
N LEU A 13 -9.42 -3.68 5.78
CA LEU A 13 -9.42 -4.65 4.69
C LEU A 13 -8.01 -5.08 4.23
N ILE A 14 -6.98 -4.26 4.46
CA ILE A 14 -5.60 -4.61 4.16
C ILE A 14 -5.10 -5.69 5.13
N THR A 15 -5.41 -5.57 6.42
CA THR A 15 -4.91 -6.48 7.46
C THR A 15 -5.13 -7.98 7.19
N PRO A 16 -6.34 -8.47 6.86
CA PRO A 16 -6.54 -9.90 6.61
C PRO A 16 -5.80 -10.39 5.36
N ASP A 17 -5.70 -9.57 4.31
CA ASP A 17 -4.96 -9.92 3.10
C ASP A 17 -3.45 -9.95 3.37
N LEU A 18 -2.94 -9.04 4.20
CA LEU A 18 -1.54 -9.02 4.62
C LEU A 18 -1.19 -10.27 5.47
N ASN A 19 -2.07 -10.66 6.39
CA ASN A 19 -1.89 -11.88 7.20
C ASN A 19 -1.92 -13.15 6.34
N ALA A 20 -2.69 -13.15 5.25
CA ALA A 20 -2.68 -14.27 4.29
C ALA A 20 -1.36 -14.32 3.51
N LEU A 21 -0.84 -13.18 3.07
CA LEU A 21 0.47 -13.07 2.42
C LEU A 21 1.62 -13.50 3.34
N GLU A 22 1.56 -13.17 4.64
CA GLU A 22 2.60 -13.56 5.60
C GLU A 22 2.77 -15.09 5.70
N LYS A 23 1.66 -15.84 5.64
CA LYS A 23 1.68 -17.31 5.59
C LYS A 23 2.35 -17.86 4.34
N LEU A 24 2.26 -17.15 3.21
CA LEU A 24 2.92 -17.52 1.96
C LEU A 24 4.39 -17.12 1.97
N ALA A 25 4.70 -15.93 2.50
CA ALA A 25 6.07 -15.39 2.61
C ALA A 25 6.95 -16.17 3.60
N SER A 26 6.34 -16.86 4.58
CA SER A 26 7.05 -17.70 5.54
C SER A 26 7.41 -19.10 5.01
N ARG A 27 6.93 -19.48 3.82
CA ARG A 27 7.34 -20.73 3.16
C ARG A 27 8.77 -20.62 2.62
N ALA A 28 9.44 -21.76 2.47
CA ALA A 28 10.70 -21.78 1.74
C ALA A 28 10.47 -21.32 0.29
N LYS A 29 11.35 -20.46 -0.24
CA LYS A 29 11.24 -19.92 -1.61
C LYS A 29 11.00 -21.04 -2.64
N LYS A 30 11.74 -22.13 -2.55
CA LYS A 30 11.59 -23.29 -3.45
C LYS A 30 10.17 -23.87 -3.45
N ASP A 31 9.56 -24.00 -2.27
CA ASP A 31 8.22 -24.59 -2.13
C ASP A 31 7.12 -23.63 -2.63
N PHE A 32 7.36 -22.32 -2.57
CA PHE A 32 6.47 -21.32 -3.17
C PHE A 32 6.57 -21.33 -4.70
N LEU A 33 7.79 -21.34 -5.23
CA LEU A 33 8.04 -21.32 -6.68
C LEU A 33 7.54 -22.57 -7.41
N SER A 34 7.34 -23.69 -6.70
CA SER A 34 6.76 -24.92 -7.26
C SER A 34 5.24 -25.02 -7.09
N ASP A 35 4.58 -23.98 -6.58
CA ASP A 35 3.15 -23.99 -6.24
C ASP A 35 2.43 -22.85 -6.97
N ASP A 36 1.90 -23.17 -8.15
CA ASP A 36 1.20 -22.21 -9.02
C ASP A 36 -0.06 -21.64 -8.33
N VAL A 37 -0.70 -22.42 -7.46
CA VAL A 37 -1.86 -21.96 -6.69
C VAL A 37 -1.42 -20.91 -5.67
N ALA A 38 -0.33 -21.15 -4.94
CA ALA A 38 0.23 -20.16 -4.02
C ALA A 38 0.67 -18.88 -4.74
N THR A 39 1.23 -19.01 -5.94
CA THR A 39 1.62 -17.88 -6.80
C THR A 39 0.42 -17.03 -7.17
N ALA A 40 -0.62 -17.62 -7.77
CA ALA A 40 -1.85 -16.91 -8.16
C ALA A 40 -2.58 -16.28 -6.95
N VAL A 41 -2.56 -16.96 -5.80
CA VAL A 41 -3.14 -16.42 -4.55
C VAL A 41 -2.34 -15.22 -4.04
N ALA A 42 -1.00 -15.29 -4.07
CA ALA A 42 -0.14 -14.18 -3.66
C ALA A 42 -0.31 -12.96 -4.55
N GLU A 43 -0.36 -13.15 -5.87
CA GLU A 43 -0.67 -12.08 -6.84
C GLU A 43 -1.95 -11.36 -6.48
N ARG A 44 -3.03 -12.11 -6.25
CA ARG A 44 -4.34 -11.52 -5.93
C ARG A 44 -4.34 -10.73 -4.63
N TYR A 45 -3.67 -11.23 -3.59
CA TYR A 45 -3.58 -10.50 -2.33
C TYR A 45 -2.71 -9.25 -2.45
N LEU A 46 -1.58 -9.32 -3.16
CA LEU A 46 -0.73 -8.15 -3.42
C LEU A 46 -1.49 -7.08 -4.20
N GLU A 47 -2.18 -7.46 -5.27
CA GLU A 47 -2.99 -6.55 -6.08
C GLU A 47 -4.03 -5.83 -5.23
N ARG A 48 -4.75 -6.58 -4.38
CA ARG A 48 -5.79 -6.06 -3.49
C ARG A 48 -5.21 -5.12 -2.42
N VAL A 49 -4.10 -5.48 -1.79
CA VAL A 49 -3.49 -4.67 -0.74
C VAL A 49 -2.96 -3.36 -1.33
N ILE A 50 -2.18 -3.45 -2.40
CA ILE A 50 -1.54 -2.30 -3.05
C ILE A 50 -2.61 -1.39 -3.66
N GLY A 51 -3.66 -1.93 -4.26
CA GLY A 51 -4.81 -1.17 -4.75
C GLY A 51 -5.47 -0.33 -3.65
N ARG A 52 -5.67 -0.90 -2.46
CA ARG A 52 -6.24 -0.15 -1.32
C ARG A 52 -5.30 0.95 -0.82
N MET A 53 -3.98 0.73 -0.85
CA MET A 53 -3.00 1.77 -0.53
C MET A 53 -3.07 2.93 -1.53
N ILE A 54 -3.15 2.62 -2.82
CA ILE A 54 -3.31 3.62 -3.88
C ILE A 54 -4.59 4.42 -3.66
N ASP A 55 -5.72 3.76 -3.38
CA ASP A 55 -6.98 4.45 -3.11
C ASP A 55 -6.87 5.40 -1.90
N ILE A 56 -6.17 4.99 -0.84
CA ILE A 56 -5.89 5.84 0.33
C ILE A 56 -5.06 7.05 -0.12
N ASN A 57 -3.97 6.85 -0.87
CA ASN A 57 -3.12 7.94 -1.35
C ASN A 57 -3.92 8.96 -2.17
N TYR A 58 -4.69 8.47 -3.16
CA TYR A 58 -5.53 9.32 -4.02
C TYR A 58 -6.52 10.12 -3.18
N HIS A 59 -7.19 9.49 -2.22
CA HIS A 59 -8.12 10.16 -1.34
C HIS A 59 -7.45 11.24 -0.50
N LEU A 60 -6.29 10.96 0.11
CA LEU A 60 -5.56 11.92 0.94
C LEU A 60 -5.06 13.13 0.12
N ILE A 61 -4.58 12.90 -1.10
CA ILE A 61 -4.07 13.94 -2.00
C ILE A 61 -5.22 14.83 -2.49
N THR A 62 -6.27 14.23 -3.06
CA THR A 62 -7.42 14.98 -3.60
C THR A 62 -8.21 15.68 -2.50
N SER A 63 -8.31 15.08 -1.30
CA SER A 63 -8.95 15.71 -0.14
C SER A 63 -8.28 16.99 0.33
N ALA A 64 -7.01 17.20 -0.05
CA ALA A 64 -6.23 18.38 0.24
C ALA A 64 -6.25 19.43 -0.87
N GLY A 65 -7.05 19.24 -1.92
CA GLY A 65 -7.16 20.17 -3.04
C GLY A 65 -6.07 20.00 -4.11
N GLU A 66 -5.23 18.97 -4.00
CA GLU A 66 -4.22 18.65 -5.01
C GLU A 66 -4.86 17.85 -6.16
N PRO A 67 -4.33 17.98 -7.40
CA PRO A 67 -4.80 17.17 -8.51
C PRO A 67 -4.54 15.68 -8.25
N PRO A 68 -5.36 14.77 -8.80
CA PRO A 68 -5.12 13.34 -8.66
C PRO A 68 -3.74 12.95 -9.22
N PRO A 69 -3.05 11.96 -8.61
CA PRO A 69 -1.80 11.46 -9.14
C PRO A 69 -1.95 10.97 -10.57
N LYS A 70 -0.93 11.22 -11.41
CA LYS A 70 -0.93 10.79 -12.82
C LYS A 70 -0.86 9.27 -12.97
N ASP A 71 -0.25 8.60 -12.00
CA ASP A 71 -0.14 7.16 -11.93
C ASP A 71 0.00 6.69 -10.47
N TYR A 72 -0.01 5.38 -10.29
CA TYR A 72 0.05 4.74 -8.98
C TYR A 72 1.38 4.97 -8.25
N TYR A 73 2.51 5.00 -8.97
CA TYR A 73 3.82 5.26 -8.37
C TYR A 73 3.88 6.68 -7.80
N LEU A 74 3.46 7.66 -8.60
CA LEU A 74 3.40 9.06 -8.21
C LEU A 74 2.44 9.32 -7.04
N SER A 75 1.46 8.45 -6.80
CA SER A 75 0.60 8.57 -5.62
C SER A 75 1.37 8.48 -4.30
N PHE A 76 2.42 7.65 -4.23
CA PHE A 76 3.27 7.54 -3.05
C PHE A 76 4.25 8.71 -2.93
N ILE A 77 4.85 9.12 -4.05
CA ILE A 77 5.79 10.24 -4.11
C ILE A 77 5.11 11.58 -3.77
N GLN A 78 3.91 11.81 -4.29
CA GLN A 78 3.15 13.01 -3.97
C GLN A 78 2.77 13.04 -2.48
N LEU A 79 2.49 11.89 -1.88
CA LEU A 79 2.17 11.80 -0.47
C LEU A 79 3.34 12.24 0.43
N SER A 80 4.60 11.98 0.07
CA SER A 80 5.76 12.44 0.86
C SER A 80 6.05 13.93 0.75
N LYS A 81 5.52 14.63 -0.26
CA LYS A 81 5.59 16.10 -0.32
C LYS A 81 4.79 16.76 0.80
N ARG A 82 3.88 16.01 1.42
CA ARG A 82 3.07 16.48 2.53
C ARG A 82 3.83 16.31 3.84
N PRO A 83 3.87 17.34 4.70
CA PRO A 83 4.57 17.26 5.98
C PRO A 83 4.04 16.09 6.82
N LYS A 84 4.96 15.28 7.34
CA LYS A 84 4.70 14.22 8.33
C LYS A 84 3.84 13.05 7.85
N VAL A 85 3.61 12.87 6.54
CA VAL A 85 2.88 11.71 6.02
C VAL A 85 3.81 10.54 5.74
N LEU A 86 4.78 10.71 4.83
CA LEU A 86 5.82 9.72 4.56
C LEU A 86 7.16 10.43 4.43
N GLU A 87 8.23 9.77 4.89
CA GLU A 87 9.59 10.18 4.57
C GLU A 87 9.86 9.94 3.08
N GLU A 88 10.67 10.80 2.46
CA GLU A 88 10.93 10.77 1.01
C GLU A 88 11.58 9.46 0.57
N ASP A 89 12.63 9.02 1.27
CA ASP A 89 13.31 7.75 0.96
C ASP A 89 12.36 6.56 1.08
N PHE A 90 11.48 6.58 2.08
CA PHE A 90 10.48 5.54 2.27
C PHE A 90 9.40 5.57 1.18
N SER A 91 9.00 6.76 0.72
CA SER A 91 7.97 6.91 -0.31
C SER A 91 8.43 6.34 -1.66
N VAL A 92 9.70 6.56 -2.02
CA VAL A 92 10.32 5.93 -3.19
C VAL A 92 10.34 4.41 -3.04
N ARG A 93 10.75 3.90 -1.87
CA ARG A 93 10.80 2.45 -1.61
C ARG A 93 9.43 1.80 -1.74
N ILE A 94 8.41 2.32 -1.05
CA ILE A 94 7.06 1.75 -1.10
C ILE A 94 6.39 1.95 -2.47
N ALA A 95 6.77 2.98 -3.23
CA ALA A 95 6.25 3.20 -4.58
C ALA A 95 6.57 2.04 -5.55
N HIS A 96 7.64 1.28 -5.31
CA HIS A 96 7.92 0.06 -6.08
C HIS A 96 6.82 -1.00 -5.97
N ALA A 97 6.01 -0.99 -4.90
CA ALA A 97 4.84 -1.85 -4.79
C ALA A 97 3.80 -1.54 -5.90
N ALA A 98 3.65 -0.27 -6.29
CA ALA A 98 2.79 0.08 -7.42
C ALA A 98 3.28 -0.54 -8.74
N GLY A 99 4.61 -0.57 -8.95
CA GLY A 99 5.22 -1.24 -10.09
C GLY A 99 4.96 -2.75 -10.09
N LEU A 100 5.10 -3.41 -8.93
CA LEU A 100 4.78 -4.82 -8.76
C LEU A 100 3.31 -5.11 -9.11
N ARG A 101 2.36 -4.29 -8.60
CA ARG A 101 0.93 -4.44 -8.92
C ARG A 101 0.66 -4.25 -10.42
N ASN A 102 1.34 -3.32 -11.07
CA ASN A 102 1.19 -3.09 -12.51
C ASN A 102 1.69 -4.29 -13.32
N ARG A 103 2.85 -4.84 -12.95
CA ARG A 103 3.36 -6.08 -13.54
C ARG A 103 2.38 -7.24 -13.37
N ILE A 104 1.85 -7.41 -12.15
CA ILE A 104 0.84 -8.45 -11.88
C ILE A 104 -0.38 -8.30 -12.79
N ALA A 105 -0.87 -7.08 -13.02
CA ALA A 105 -2.09 -6.85 -13.78
C ALA A 105 -1.91 -6.89 -15.31
N HIS A 106 -0.71 -6.61 -15.83
CA HIS A 106 -0.49 -6.37 -17.26
C HIS A 106 0.50 -7.33 -17.93
N GLU A 107 1.40 -7.96 -17.17
CA GLU A 107 2.47 -8.83 -17.68
C GLU A 107 2.28 -10.27 -17.16
N TYR A 108 1.02 -10.75 -17.07
CA TYR A 108 0.70 -12.03 -16.42
C TYR A 108 1.30 -13.24 -17.15
N ASP A 109 1.52 -13.17 -18.46
CA ASP A 109 2.13 -14.26 -19.25
C ASP A 109 3.64 -14.42 -18.99
N ASP A 110 4.32 -13.38 -18.45
CA ASP A 110 5.78 -13.34 -18.24
C ASP A 110 6.17 -13.10 -16.77
N MET A 111 5.25 -13.31 -15.82
CA MET A 111 5.52 -12.99 -14.42
C MET A 111 6.52 -13.98 -13.80
N ASP A 112 7.71 -13.48 -13.46
CA ASP A 112 8.71 -14.22 -12.68
C ASP A 112 8.21 -14.40 -11.23
N SER A 113 7.88 -15.65 -10.87
CA SER A 113 7.42 -16.02 -9.52
C SER A 113 8.48 -15.78 -8.43
N GLY A 114 9.77 -15.72 -8.80
CA GLY A 114 10.87 -15.29 -7.95
C GLY A 114 10.80 -13.80 -7.60
N LEU A 115 10.55 -12.95 -8.59
CA LEU A 115 10.31 -11.51 -8.37
C LEU A 115 9.03 -11.28 -7.56
N LEU A 116 7.98 -12.07 -7.79
CA LEU A 116 6.76 -12.02 -6.98
C LEU A 116 7.06 -12.35 -5.51
N PHE A 117 7.82 -13.42 -5.25
CA PHE A 117 8.18 -13.83 -3.89
C PHE A 117 9.01 -12.75 -3.18
N GLU A 118 9.97 -12.15 -3.87
CA GLU A 118 10.79 -11.05 -3.35
C GLU A 118 9.95 -9.80 -3.07
N GLY A 119 9.07 -9.43 -4.00
CA GLY A 119 8.11 -8.34 -3.84
C GLY A 119 7.14 -8.56 -2.69
N MET A 120 6.66 -9.79 -2.51
CA MET A 120 5.83 -10.19 -1.36
C MET A 120 6.59 -10.03 -0.04
N CYS A 121 7.85 -10.49 0.02
CA CYS A 121 8.67 -10.35 1.23
C CYS A 121 8.97 -8.88 1.56
N ALA A 122 9.19 -8.03 0.56
CA ALA A 122 9.35 -6.59 0.75
C ALA A 122 8.05 -5.94 1.25
N ALA A 123 6.91 -6.31 0.67
CA ALA A 123 5.59 -5.85 1.07
C ALA A 123 5.29 -6.15 2.55
N MET A 124 5.70 -7.31 3.08
CA MET A 124 5.53 -7.65 4.50
C MET A 124 6.28 -6.71 5.45
N LYS A 125 7.36 -6.08 4.98
CA LYS A 125 8.14 -5.12 5.78
C LYS A 125 7.59 -3.71 5.64
N ASP A 126 7.26 -3.30 4.42
CA ASP A 126 6.98 -1.90 4.13
C ASP A 126 5.52 -1.51 4.37
N ILE A 127 4.56 -2.40 4.10
CA ILE A 127 3.13 -2.08 4.24
C ILE A 127 2.73 -1.77 5.69
N PRO A 128 3.21 -2.51 6.72
CA PRO A 128 2.97 -2.13 8.11
C PRO A 128 3.49 -0.73 8.46
N LEU A 129 4.66 -0.35 7.94
CA LEU A 129 5.24 0.97 8.15
C LEU A 129 4.40 2.06 7.49
N TYR A 130 3.94 1.81 6.25
CA TYR A 130 3.01 2.69 5.56
C TYR A 130 1.71 2.88 6.36
N ILE A 131 1.06 1.81 6.80
CA ILE A 131 -0.18 1.88 7.59
C ILE A 131 0.02 2.72 8.85
N LYS A 132 1.11 2.46 9.59
CA LYS A 132 1.45 3.21 10.80
C LYS A 132 1.63 4.71 10.50
N ALA A 133 2.28 5.05 9.40
CA ALA A 133 2.50 6.43 8.99
C ALA A 133 1.17 7.14 8.64
N ILE A 134 0.27 6.48 7.91
CA ILE A 134 -1.06 7.00 7.60
C ILE A 134 -1.88 7.23 8.86
N LEU A 135 -1.91 6.27 9.79
CA LEU A 135 -2.65 6.40 11.05
C LEU A 135 -2.15 7.59 11.87
N LYS A 136 -0.82 7.72 12.03
CA LYS A 136 -0.20 8.86 12.70
C LYS A 136 -0.53 10.19 12.03
N TYR A 137 -0.57 10.21 10.70
CA TYR A 137 -0.99 11.39 9.96
C TYR A 137 -2.44 11.78 10.30
N LEU A 138 -3.38 10.83 10.25
CA LEU A 138 -4.79 11.09 10.57
C LEU A 138 -4.99 11.64 11.99
N GLU A 139 -4.24 11.12 12.97
CA GLU A 139 -4.25 11.62 14.35
C GLU A 139 -3.76 13.08 14.43
N SER A 140 -2.70 13.42 13.69
CA SER A 140 -2.14 14.78 13.65
C SER A 140 -3.12 15.80 13.08
N GLN A 141 -3.98 15.39 12.14
CA GLN A 141 -5.02 16.24 11.56
C GLN A 141 -6.22 16.44 12.48
N GLY A 142 -6.38 15.64 13.55
CA GLY A 142 -7.46 15.74 14.53
C GLY A 142 -7.21 16.74 15.65
N LYS A 143 -5.95 17.06 15.94
CA LYS A 143 -5.56 17.97 17.03
C LYS A 143 -5.66 19.46 16.66
N GLY A 144 -6.18 19.80 15.48
CA GLY A 144 -6.34 21.18 14.99
C GLY A 144 -7.77 21.73 15.04
N ARG A 145 -8.74 21.00 15.60
CA ARG A 145 -10.11 21.50 15.77
C ARG A 145 -10.30 21.86 17.24
N ASN A 146 -10.08 23.14 17.57
CA ASN A 146 -10.41 23.68 18.89
C ASN A 146 -11.95 23.67 19.04
N PRO A 147 -12.53 23.00 20.05
CA PRO A 147 -13.97 23.02 20.26
C PRO A 147 -14.52 24.38 20.73
N ASP A 148 -13.63 25.33 21.07
CA ASP A 148 -13.99 26.59 21.72
C ASP A 148 -14.13 27.79 20.76
N GLU A 149 -14.28 27.56 19.45
CA GLU A 149 -14.72 28.61 18.51
C GLU A 149 -16.24 28.54 18.28
N CYS A 150 -17.00 28.88 19.32
CA CYS A 150 -18.39 29.37 19.30
C CYS A 150 -18.62 30.28 20.50
#